data_AF-A0A835H0W5-F1
#
_entry.id   AF-A0A835H0W5-F1
#
_cell.length_a   1.000
_cell.length_b   1.000
_cell.length_c   1.000
_cell.angle_alpha   90.00
_cell.angle_beta   90.00
_cell.angle_gamma   90.00
#
_symmetry.space_group_name_H-M   'P 1'
#
loop_
_entity.id
_entity.type
_entity.pdbx_description
1 polymer ?
#
loop_
_entity_poly.entity_id
_entity_poly.type
_entity_poly.pdbx_seq_one_letter_code
_entity_poly.pdbx_strand_id
1 'polypeptide(L)'
;MFAQLILMKRGDQMIYSGPVGQHSSKLIEYFLGIPEDQLGLDFAHLYRKSQLHEENKKLVEELSVPAPSSRDIDFPTQFPQNGWEQYKACLWKQHLSYWRSPHYNLVRIYFMIFASVLFGAAFWQKGKNINTEQDLFNILEAIFALMQFLGINNCSSVLPFVSKERTVLYREKFAGMYSSLAYSFSQMTIEIPYIFFLTVIFVTITYPAIGFYWSTYKVIWAYQNGGFGANGFAQQLGT
;
A
#
# COMPACT_ATOMS: atom_id res chain seq x y z
N MET A 1 -28.87 5.75 -12.03
CA MET A 1 -29.48 5.07 -13.18
C MET A 1 -28.99 5.80 -14.42
N PHE A 2 -28.09 5.20 -15.20
CA PHE A 2 -27.47 5.88 -16.35
C PHE A 2 -28.47 5.90 -17.52
N ALA A 3 -28.93 7.10 -17.92
CA ALA A 3 -29.95 7.26 -18.97
C ALA A 3 -29.36 7.30 -20.39
N GLN A 4 -28.05 7.52 -20.53
CA GLN A 4 -27.34 7.61 -21.81
C GLN A 4 -26.09 6.72 -21.81
N LEU A 5 -25.80 6.12 -22.96
CA LEU A 5 -24.62 5.31 -23.25
C LEU A 5 -23.71 6.10 -24.19
N ILE A 6 -22.45 6.24 -23.79
CA ILE A 6 -21.38 6.76 -24.63
C ILE A 6 -20.45 5.60 -24.95
N LEU A 7 -20.17 5.38 -26.23
CA LEU A 7 -19.33 4.29 -26.73
C LEU A 7 -18.17 4.87 -27.54
N MET A 8 -16.96 4.49 -27.15
CA MET A 8 -15.71 5.03 -27.69
C MET A 8 -14.79 3.92 -28.17
N LYS A 9 -14.17 4.14 -29.33
CA LYS A 9 -13.10 3.32 -29.89
C LYS A 9 -11.74 3.79 -29.37
N ARG A 10 -10.75 2.90 -29.38
CA ARG A 10 -9.37 3.19 -29.03
C ARG A 10 -8.83 4.34 -29.91
N GLY A 11 -8.21 5.34 -29.30
CA GLY A 11 -7.79 6.56 -30.00
C GLY A 11 -8.76 7.75 -29.85
N ASP A 12 -9.60 7.73 -28.81
CA ASP A 12 -10.48 8.84 -28.42
C ASP A 12 -11.56 9.19 -29.46
N GLN A 13 -12.02 8.18 -30.20
CA GLN A 13 -13.03 8.33 -31.24
C GLN A 13 -14.39 7.84 -30.74
N MET A 14 -15.39 8.73 -30.67
CA MET A 14 -16.76 8.32 -30.37
C MET A 14 -17.39 7.56 -31.54
N ILE A 15 -18.04 6.45 -31.23
CA ILE A 15 -18.80 5.64 -32.20
C ILE A 15 -20.31 5.63 -31.91
N TYR A 16 -20.73 6.00 -30.69
CA TYR A 16 -22.14 6.17 -30.35
C TYR A 16 -22.30 7.04 -29.09
N SER A 17 -23.36 7.86 -29.05
CA SER A 17 -23.82 8.57 -27.84
C SER A 17 -25.33 8.71 -27.90
N GLY A 18 -26.07 8.05 -27.01
CA GLY A 18 -27.53 8.02 -27.08
C GLY A 18 -28.20 7.24 -25.93
N PRO A 19 -29.55 7.21 -25.88
CA PRO A 19 -30.29 6.61 -24.78
C PRO A 19 -30.10 5.10 -24.68
N VAL A 20 -30.06 4.61 -23.43
CA VAL A 20 -30.02 3.18 -23.13
C VAL A 20 -31.42 2.60 -23.35
N GLY A 21 -31.72 2.16 -24.57
CA GLY A 21 -33.00 1.52 -24.88
C GLY A 21 -33.28 0.31 -23.96
N GLN A 22 -34.54 -0.08 -23.81
CA GLN A 22 -34.99 -1.14 -22.87
C GLN A 22 -34.31 -2.53 -23.06
N HIS A 23 -33.52 -2.73 -24.12
CA HIS A 23 -32.81 -3.97 -24.46
C HIS A 23 -31.28 -3.76 -24.67
N SER A 24 -30.66 -2.80 -23.99
CA SER A 24 -29.30 -2.32 -24.32
C SER A 24 -28.16 -3.35 -24.24
N SER A 25 -28.33 -4.45 -23.52
CA SER A 25 -27.34 -5.55 -23.47
C SER A 25 -27.04 -6.12 -24.86
N LYS A 26 -28.05 -6.20 -25.74
CA LYS A 26 -27.89 -6.64 -27.14
C LYS A 26 -27.14 -5.64 -28.01
N LEU A 27 -27.19 -4.35 -27.67
CA LEU A 27 -26.61 -3.26 -28.47
C LEU A 27 -25.09 -3.20 -28.26
N ILE A 28 -24.64 -3.45 -27.03
CA ILE A 28 -23.21 -3.60 -26.70
C ILE A 28 -22.65 -4.88 -27.32
N GLU A 29 -23.36 -6.01 -27.22
CA GLU A 29 -22.98 -7.27 -27.89
C GLU A 29 -22.94 -7.12 -29.41
N TYR A 30 -23.87 -6.37 -30.01
CA TYR A 30 -23.89 -6.10 -31.45
C TYR A 30 -22.63 -5.35 -31.90
N PHE A 31 -22.22 -4.28 -31.21
CA PHE A 31 -21.02 -3.53 -31.58
C PHE A 31 -19.72 -4.29 -31.25
N LEU A 32 -19.68 -5.10 -30.20
CA LEU A 32 -18.51 -5.92 -29.85
C LEU A 32 -18.38 -7.19 -30.70
N GLY A 33 -19.50 -7.73 -31.19
CA GLY A 33 -19.55 -8.93 -32.02
C GLY A 33 -19.23 -8.68 -33.49
N ILE A 34 -19.07 -7.40 -33.88
CA ILE A 34 -18.85 -6.99 -35.27
C ILE A 34 -17.45 -6.40 -35.42
N PRO A 35 -16.47 -7.16 -35.96
CA PRO A 35 -15.17 -6.61 -36.31
C PRO A 35 -15.30 -5.65 -37.51
N GLU A 36 -14.96 -4.38 -37.30
CA GLU A 36 -14.95 -3.30 -38.30
C GLU A 36 -14.23 -3.70 -39.60
N ASP A 37 -13.13 -4.44 -39.47
CA ASP A 37 -12.30 -4.90 -40.59
C ASP A 37 -13.03 -5.90 -41.52
N GLN A 38 -13.94 -6.71 -40.97
CA GLN A 38 -14.72 -7.67 -41.79
C GLN A 38 -15.83 -6.99 -42.58
N LEU A 39 -16.30 -5.81 -42.16
CA LEU A 39 -17.29 -5.01 -42.86
C LEU A 39 -16.68 -3.91 -43.72
N GLY A 40 -15.39 -3.61 -43.56
CA GLY A 40 -14.73 -2.48 -44.22
C GLY A 40 -15.36 -1.13 -43.82
N LEU A 41 -15.92 -1.04 -42.61
CA LEU A 41 -16.63 0.13 -42.10
C LEU A 41 -15.89 0.73 -40.91
N ASP A 42 -15.74 2.05 -40.91
CA ASP A 42 -15.29 2.82 -39.73
C ASP A 42 -16.51 3.41 -39.02
N PHE A 43 -16.87 2.84 -37.87
CA PHE A 43 -18.03 3.30 -37.10
C PHE A 43 -17.85 4.72 -36.57
N ALA A 44 -16.61 5.17 -36.31
CA ALA A 44 -16.36 6.55 -35.88
C ALA A 44 -16.70 7.55 -36.99
N HIS A 45 -16.29 7.24 -38.22
CA HIS A 45 -16.64 8.05 -39.39
C HIS A 45 -18.14 8.00 -39.71
N LEU A 46 -18.77 6.84 -39.59
CA LEU A 46 -20.22 6.69 -39.79
C LEU A 46 -21.01 7.52 -38.76
N TYR A 47 -20.62 7.45 -37.48
CA TYR A 47 -21.22 8.24 -36.42
C TYR A 47 -21.09 9.73 -36.70
N ARG A 48 -19.90 10.23 -37.08
CA ARG A 48 -19.70 11.65 -37.44
C ARG A 48 -20.59 12.15 -38.58
N LYS A 49 -20.99 11.26 -39.51
CA LYS A 49 -21.92 11.59 -40.60
C LYS A 49 -23.39 11.40 -40.24
N SER A 50 -23.69 10.80 -39.10
CA SER A 50 -25.05 10.49 -38.70
C SER A 50 -25.79 11.73 -38.18
N GLN A 51 -27.11 11.74 -38.35
CA GLN A 51 -27.99 12.74 -37.77
C GLN A 51 -27.86 12.80 -36.23
N LEU A 52 -27.63 11.65 -35.58
CA LEU A 52 -27.43 11.57 -34.13
C LEU A 52 -26.22 12.38 -33.65
N HIS A 53 -25.13 12.42 -34.43
CA HIS A 53 -23.98 13.25 -34.10
C HIS A 53 -24.30 14.75 -34.22
N GLU A 54 -25.07 15.14 -35.23
CA GLU A 54 -25.50 16.53 -35.41
C GLU A 54 -26.44 16.99 -34.28
N GLU A 55 -27.40 16.15 -33.90
CA GLU A 55 -28.31 16.39 -32.78
C GLU A 55 -27.56 16.49 -31.45
N ASN A 56 -26.61 15.57 -31.19
CA ASN A 56 -25.78 15.64 -30.00
C ASN A 56 -24.90 16.89 -29.98
N LYS A 57 -24.39 17.35 -31.13
CA LYS A 57 -23.61 18.59 -31.21
C LYS A 57 -24.46 19.81 -30.87
N LYS A 58 -25.68 19.90 -31.42
CA LYS A 58 -26.65 20.96 -31.08
C LYS A 58 -27.00 20.93 -29.60
N LEU A 59 -27.26 19.74 -29.04
CA LEU A 59 -27.54 19.58 -27.61
C LEU A 59 -26.36 20.04 -26.73
N VAL A 60 -25.12 19.74 -27.12
CA VAL A 60 -23.93 20.23 -26.40
C VAL A 60 -23.82 21.75 -26.48
N GLU A 61 -24.05 22.35 -27.65
CA GLU A 61 -24.06 23.82 -27.81
C GLU A 61 -25.14 24.47 -26.93
N GLU A 62 -26.36 23.93 -26.92
CA GLU A 62 -27.47 24.40 -26.08
C GLU A 62 -27.16 24.28 -24.58
N LEU A 63 -26.63 23.14 -24.14
CA LEU A 63 -26.29 22.88 -22.73
C LEU A 63 -25.00 23.59 -22.28
N SER A 64 -24.14 23.99 -23.22
CA SER A 64 -22.92 24.74 -22.91
C SER A 64 -23.18 26.19 -22.51
N VAL A 65 -24.38 26.72 -22.82
CA VAL A 65 -24.79 28.05 -22.39
C VAL A 65 -25.35 27.96 -20.96
N PRO A 66 -24.66 28.52 -19.95
CA PRO A 66 -25.14 28.49 -18.58
C PRO A 66 -26.46 29.28 -18.44
N ALA A 67 -27.35 28.82 -17.56
CA ALA A 67 -28.60 29.53 -17.29
C ALA A 67 -28.29 30.96 -16.76
N PRO A 68 -29.10 31.99 -17.06
CA PRO A 68 -28.81 33.39 -16.70
C PRO A 68 -28.59 33.65 -15.20
N SER A 69 -29.02 32.71 -14.33
CA SER A 69 -28.88 32.75 -12.88
C SER A 69 -27.95 31.69 -12.30
N SER A 70 -27.30 30.86 -13.13
CA SER A 70 -26.36 29.84 -12.62
C SER A 70 -25.02 30.47 -12.27
N ARG A 71 -24.51 30.15 -11.09
CA ARG A 71 -23.13 30.45 -10.70
C ARG A 71 -22.25 29.27 -11.06
N ASP A 72 -21.02 29.55 -11.49
CA ASP A 72 -20.02 28.51 -11.67
C ASP A 72 -19.81 27.72 -10.37
N ILE A 73 -19.64 26.41 -10.50
CA ILE A 73 -19.35 25.53 -9.36
C ILE A 73 -17.90 25.79 -8.95
N ASP A 74 -17.71 26.62 -7.94
CA ASP A 74 -16.40 26.86 -7.34
C ASP A 74 -16.22 25.98 -6.09
N PHE A 75 -15.09 25.28 -6.03
CA PHE A 75 -14.72 24.46 -4.89
C PHE A 75 -13.58 25.17 -4.14
N PRO A 76 -13.82 25.65 -2.90
CA PRO A 76 -12.81 26.42 -2.16
C PRO A 76 -11.59 25.57 -1.77
N THR A 77 -11.73 24.25 -1.77
CA THR A 77 -10.68 23.31 -1.40
C THR A 77 -10.66 22.12 -2.35
N GLN A 78 -9.46 21.62 -2.64
CA GLN A 78 -9.26 20.41 -3.47
C GLN A 78 -9.96 19.17 -2.89
N PHE A 79 -10.09 19.09 -1.56
CA PHE A 79 -10.70 17.97 -0.87
C PHE A 79 -11.96 18.41 -0.09
N PRO A 80 -12.99 17.56 0.02
CA PRO A 80 -14.22 17.90 0.77
C PRO A 80 -14.05 17.97 2.29
N GLN A 81 -13.00 17.35 2.84
CA GLN A 81 -12.81 17.15 4.29
C GLN A 81 -11.41 17.57 4.74
N ASN A 82 -11.28 17.88 6.03
CA ASN A 82 -10.01 18.25 6.66
C ASN A 82 -9.00 17.07 6.65
N GLY A 83 -7.69 17.38 6.68
CA GLY A 83 -6.64 16.36 6.61
C GLY A 83 -6.70 15.30 7.73
N TRP A 84 -7.17 15.67 8.92
CA TRP A 84 -7.35 14.71 10.03
C TRP A 84 -8.48 13.71 9.78
N GLU A 85 -9.60 14.14 9.21
CA GLU A 85 -10.70 13.24 8.84
C GLU A 85 -10.27 12.31 7.72
N GLN A 86 -9.52 12.82 6.73
CA GLN A 86 -8.92 12.00 5.69
C GLN A 86 -7.98 10.93 6.27
N TYR A 87 -7.14 11.30 7.23
CA TYR A 87 -6.25 10.36 7.92
C TYR A 87 -7.03 9.29 8.69
N LYS A 88 -8.02 9.67 9.51
CA LYS A 88 -8.84 8.69 10.24
C LYS A 88 -9.57 7.73 9.29
N ALA A 89 -10.13 8.25 8.20
CA ALA A 89 -10.80 7.43 7.19
C ALA A 89 -9.83 6.47 6.49
N CYS A 90 -8.64 6.93 6.14
CA CYS A 90 -7.58 6.10 5.58
C CYS A 90 -7.09 5.05 6.58
N LEU A 91 -6.90 5.40 7.85
CA LEU A 91 -6.49 4.48 8.90
C LEU A 91 -7.54 3.39 9.16
N TRP A 92 -8.82 3.77 9.19
CA TRP A 92 -9.93 2.82 9.29
C TRP A 92 -9.95 1.86 8.11
N LYS A 93 -9.81 2.39 6.88
CA LYS A 93 -9.72 1.58 5.66
C LYS A 93 -8.55 0.60 5.73
N GLN A 94 -7.37 1.08 6.14
CA GLN A 94 -6.17 0.26 6.27
C GLN A 94 -6.36 -0.83 7.32
N HIS A 95 -6.87 -0.50 8.51
CA HIS A 95 -7.18 -1.47 9.54
C HIS A 95 -8.11 -2.58 9.03
N LEU A 96 -9.19 -2.20 8.33
CA LEU A 96 -10.12 -3.15 7.75
C LEU A 96 -9.48 -4.03 6.66
N SER A 97 -8.59 -3.47 5.84
CA SER A 97 -7.84 -4.20 4.81
C SER A 97 -6.94 -5.27 5.42
N TYR A 98 -6.21 -4.94 6.48
CA TYR A 98 -5.33 -5.86 7.20
C TYR A 98 -6.11 -6.94 7.95
N TRP A 99 -7.21 -6.56 8.60
CA TRP A 99 -8.08 -7.50 9.32
C TRP A 99 -8.75 -8.50 8.37
N ARG A 100 -9.25 -8.05 7.21
CA ARG A 100 -9.88 -8.91 6.21
C ARG A 100 -8.89 -9.75 5.41
N SER A 101 -7.59 -9.46 5.50
CA SER A 101 -6.52 -10.16 4.78
C SER A 101 -5.61 -10.94 5.75
N PRO A 102 -6.13 -11.90 6.54
CA PRO A 102 -5.34 -12.60 7.55
C PRO A 102 -4.17 -13.37 6.95
N HIS A 103 -4.31 -13.84 5.71
CA HIS A 103 -3.27 -14.59 5.00
C HIS A 103 -1.93 -13.83 4.89
N TYR A 104 -1.97 -12.49 4.78
CA TYR A 104 -0.74 -11.67 4.75
C TYR A 104 0.01 -11.74 6.08
N ASN A 105 -0.69 -11.47 7.18
CA ASN A 105 -0.11 -11.45 8.53
C ASN A 105 0.30 -12.86 8.99
N LEU A 106 -0.47 -13.89 8.64
CA LEU A 106 -0.15 -15.28 8.99
C LEU A 106 1.15 -15.78 8.33
N VAL A 107 1.35 -15.47 7.05
CA VAL A 107 2.59 -15.82 6.34
C VAL A 107 3.80 -15.14 6.98
N ARG A 108 3.67 -13.85 7.36
CA ARG A 108 4.74 -13.13 8.08
C ARG A 108 5.07 -13.78 9.41
N ILE A 109 4.07 -14.15 10.21
CA ILE A 109 4.26 -14.82 11.51
C ILE A 109 4.95 -16.18 11.34
N TYR A 110 4.43 -17.02 10.44
CA TYR A 110 5.01 -18.35 10.18
C TYR A 110 6.47 -18.26 9.73
N PHE A 111 6.76 -17.40 8.75
CA PHE A 111 8.10 -17.21 8.23
C PHE A 111 9.04 -16.66 9.30
N MET A 112 8.58 -15.71 10.14
CA MET A 112 9.38 -15.14 11.21
C MET A 112 9.73 -16.17 12.29
N ILE A 113 8.77 -17.01 12.68
CA ILE A 113 9.03 -18.10 13.64
C ILE A 113 10.05 -19.07 13.05
N PHE A 114 9.85 -19.54 11.81
CA PHE A 114 10.78 -20.45 11.14
C PHE A 114 12.20 -19.87 11.06
N ALA A 115 12.33 -18.62 10.62
CA ALA A 115 13.62 -17.94 10.54
C ALA A 115 14.26 -17.76 11.92
N SER A 116 13.49 -17.39 12.95
CA SER A 116 14.00 -17.21 14.31
C SER A 116 14.56 -18.51 14.90
N VAL A 117 13.94 -19.65 14.61
CA VAL A 117 14.43 -20.97 15.03
C VAL A 117 15.72 -21.33 14.29
N LEU A 118 15.79 -21.09 12.98
CA LEU A 118 17.02 -21.32 12.20
C LEU A 118 18.19 -20.48 12.71
N PHE A 119 17.98 -19.19 12.92
CA PHE A 119 19.00 -18.31 13.47
C PHE A 119 19.39 -18.68 14.91
N GLY A 120 18.41 -19.04 15.73
CA GLY A 120 18.66 -19.53 17.09
C GLY A 120 19.51 -20.81 17.10
N ALA A 121 19.27 -21.73 16.16
CA ALA A 121 20.07 -22.93 15.98
C ALA A 121 21.47 -22.63 15.43
N ALA A 122 21.59 -21.72 14.45
CA ALA A 122 22.86 -21.35 13.83
C ALA A 122 23.85 -20.72 14.84
N PHE A 123 23.33 -19.90 15.76
CA PHE A 123 24.14 -19.19 16.76
C PHE A 123 23.98 -19.77 18.17
N TRP A 124 23.61 -21.05 18.28
CA TRP A 124 23.28 -21.70 19.54
C TRP A 124 24.37 -21.53 20.60
N GLN A 125 24.01 -20.89 21.71
CA GLN A 125 24.86 -20.62 22.88
C GLN A 125 26.19 -19.92 22.61
N LYS A 126 26.38 -19.32 21.44
CA LYS A 126 27.60 -18.56 21.10
C LYS A 126 27.82 -17.36 22.01
N GLY A 127 26.75 -16.75 22.52
CA GLY A 127 26.81 -15.61 23.44
C GLY A 127 27.41 -15.91 24.82
N LYS A 128 27.55 -17.18 25.21
CA LYS A 128 28.12 -17.57 26.51
C LYS A 128 29.63 -17.78 26.49
N ASN A 129 30.21 -18.02 25.32
CA ASN A 129 31.61 -18.43 25.16
C ASN A 129 32.38 -17.35 24.40
N ILE A 130 32.61 -16.20 25.04
CA ILE A 130 33.34 -15.06 24.45
C ILE A 130 34.76 -15.05 25.00
N ASN A 131 35.61 -15.95 24.50
CA ASN A 131 36.96 -16.12 25.03
C ASN A 131 38.05 -15.51 24.14
N THR A 132 37.72 -15.22 22.87
CA THR A 132 38.67 -14.72 21.86
C THR A 132 38.09 -13.51 21.12
N GLU A 133 38.94 -12.63 20.59
CA GLU A 133 38.52 -11.50 19.74
C GLU A 133 37.64 -11.95 18.56
N GLN A 134 37.95 -13.11 17.96
CA GLN A 134 37.13 -13.70 16.92
C GLN A 134 35.71 -14.04 17.38
N ASP A 135 35.53 -14.54 18.61
CA ASP A 135 34.20 -14.84 19.15
C ASP A 135 33.39 -13.56 19.38
N LEU A 136 34.07 -12.47 19.79
CA LEU A 136 33.46 -11.15 19.88
C LEU A 136 32.98 -10.66 18.51
N PHE A 137 33.82 -10.73 17.47
CA PHE A 137 33.43 -10.38 16.10
C PHE A 137 32.27 -11.23 15.60
N ASN A 138 32.30 -12.55 15.82
CA ASN A 138 31.23 -13.46 15.44
C ASN A 138 29.87 -13.08 16.07
N ILE A 139 29.86 -12.61 17.33
CA ILE A 139 28.63 -12.17 18.01
C ILE A 139 28.14 -10.83 17.47
N LEU A 140 29.04 -9.88 17.23
CA LEU A 140 28.68 -8.60 16.62
C LEU A 140 28.08 -8.80 15.22
N GLU A 141 28.69 -9.68 14.43
CA GLU A 141 28.18 -10.10 13.13
C GLU A 141 26.81 -10.79 13.24
N ALA A 142 26.62 -11.66 14.24
CA ALA A 142 25.33 -12.29 14.48
C ALA A 142 24.24 -11.25 14.79
N ILE A 143 24.49 -10.30 15.71
CA ILE A 143 23.53 -9.25 16.05
C ILE A 143 23.20 -8.37 14.83
N PHE A 144 24.24 -8.00 14.06
CA PHE A 144 24.07 -7.23 12.83
C PHE A 144 23.24 -7.99 11.78
N ALA A 145 23.54 -9.27 11.55
CA ALA A 145 22.82 -10.13 10.62
C ALA A 145 21.34 -10.29 11.01
N LEU A 146 21.04 -10.48 12.30
CA LEU A 146 19.67 -10.57 12.82
C LEU A 146 18.89 -9.27 12.61
N MET A 147 19.51 -8.12 12.89
CA MET A 147 18.87 -6.81 12.71
C MET A 147 18.63 -6.50 11.23
N GLN A 148 19.61 -6.79 10.36
CA GLN A 148 19.48 -6.62 8.92
C GLN A 148 18.39 -7.52 8.34
N PHE A 149 18.34 -8.79 8.77
CA PHE A 149 17.32 -9.73 8.36
C PHE A 149 15.91 -9.27 8.77
N LEU A 150 15.73 -8.84 10.02
CA LEU A 150 14.45 -8.29 10.50
C LEU A 150 14.00 -7.09 9.66
N GLY A 151 14.89 -6.14 9.39
CA GLY A 151 14.57 -4.94 8.60
C GLY A 151 14.18 -5.28 7.16
N ILE A 152 15.03 -6.03 6.44
CA ILE A 152 14.80 -6.37 5.04
C ILE A 152 13.52 -7.20 4.87
N ASN A 153 13.27 -8.16 5.76
CA ASN A 153 12.07 -9.01 5.64
C ASN A 153 10.78 -8.22 5.88
N ASN A 154 10.75 -7.36 6.91
CA ASN A 154 9.58 -6.53 7.17
C ASN A 154 9.32 -5.59 5.98
N CYS A 155 10.34 -4.90 5.45
CA CYS A 155 10.17 -4.05 4.27
C CYS A 155 9.68 -4.86 3.04
N SER A 156 10.35 -5.95 2.71
CA SER A 156 10.05 -6.77 1.52
C SER A 156 8.64 -7.35 1.55
N SER A 157 8.13 -7.69 2.75
CA SER A 157 6.77 -8.22 2.90
C SER A 157 5.67 -7.19 2.59
N VAL A 158 5.90 -5.91 2.86
CA VAL A 158 4.93 -4.83 2.67
C VAL A 158 4.78 -4.44 1.19
N LEU A 159 5.85 -4.56 0.39
CA LEU A 159 5.86 -4.18 -1.03
C LEU A 159 4.70 -4.78 -1.85
N PRO A 160 4.47 -6.10 -1.88
CA PRO A 160 3.39 -6.70 -2.67
C PRO A 160 2.00 -6.31 -2.17
N PHE A 161 1.84 -6.05 -0.86
CA PHE A 161 0.59 -5.60 -0.29
C PHE A 161 0.26 -4.17 -0.75
N VAL A 162 1.21 -3.23 -0.59
CA VAL A 162 1.07 -1.84 -1.02
C VAL A 162 0.92 -1.74 -2.54
N SER A 163 1.60 -2.59 -3.32
CA SER A 163 1.49 -2.63 -4.78
C SER A 163 0.05 -2.93 -5.25
N LYS A 164 -0.65 -3.85 -4.57
CA LYS A 164 -2.05 -4.16 -4.86
C LYS A 164 -2.97 -2.98 -4.54
N GLU A 165 -2.77 -2.34 -3.39
CA GLU A 165 -3.58 -1.18 -2.98
C GLU A 165 -3.30 0.08 -3.80
N ARG A 166 -2.09 0.21 -4.38
CA ARG A 166 -1.67 1.36 -5.19
C ARG A 166 -2.63 1.67 -6.33
N THR A 167 -3.17 0.65 -7.00
CA THR A 167 -4.13 0.84 -8.09
C THR A 167 -5.43 1.48 -7.60
N VAL A 168 -5.88 1.12 -6.41
CA VAL A 168 -7.07 1.69 -5.77
C VAL A 168 -6.78 3.12 -5.30
N LEU A 169 -5.62 3.34 -4.67
CA LEU A 169 -5.15 4.66 -4.26
C LEU A 169 -5.17 5.67 -5.42
N TYR A 170 -4.64 5.29 -6.59
CA TYR A 170 -4.65 6.19 -7.74
C TYR A 170 -6.06 6.52 -8.19
N ARG A 171 -6.96 5.53 -8.27
CA ARG A 171 -8.37 5.77 -8.64
C ARG A 171 -9.07 6.72 -7.66
N GLU A 172 -8.91 6.51 -6.37
CA GLU A 172 -9.53 7.33 -5.32
C GLU A 172 -8.92 8.74 -5.25
N LYS A 173 -7.61 8.87 -5.53
CA LYS A 173 -6.93 10.17 -5.64
C LYS A 173 -7.43 10.96 -6.84
N PHE A 174 -7.59 10.33 -8.01
CA PHE A 174 -8.15 11.00 -9.18
C PHE A 174 -9.60 11.41 -9.00
N ALA A 175 -10.35 10.69 -8.17
CA ALA A 175 -11.70 11.08 -7.75
C ALA A 175 -11.73 12.19 -6.67
N GLY A 176 -10.57 12.68 -6.22
CA GLY A 176 -10.49 13.77 -5.24
C GLY A 176 -10.91 13.37 -3.81
N MET A 177 -10.85 12.09 -3.45
CA MET A 177 -11.36 11.62 -2.15
C MET A 177 -10.47 11.98 -0.96
N TYR A 178 -9.15 11.87 -1.10
CA TYR A 178 -8.18 12.19 -0.04
C TYR A 178 -6.76 12.44 -0.60
N SER A 179 -5.93 13.09 0.21
CA SER A 179 -4.52 13.40 -0.09
C SER A 179 -3.62 12.18 0.05
N SER A 180 -2.56 12.11 -0.78
CA SER A 180 -1.53 11.07 -0.68
C SER A 180 -0.83 11.05 0.67
N LEU A 181 -0.69 12.19 1.35
CA LEU A 181 -0.06 12.24 2.67
C LEU A 181 -0.92 11.54 3.74
N ALA A 182 -2.23 11.75 3.71
CA ALA A 182 -3.16 11.11 4.65
C ALA A 182 -3.09 9.57 4.54
N TYR A 183 -2.98 9.06 3.32
CA TYR A 183 -2.76 7.64 3.06
C TYR A 183 -1.40 7.16 3.58
N SER A 184 -0.30 7.85 3.25
CA SER A 184 1.05 7.43 3.66
C SER A 184 1.21 7.36 5.18
N PHE A 185 0.70 8.35 5.91
CA PHE A 185 0.73 8.32 7.37
C PHE A 185 -0.13 7.18 7.93
N SER A 186 -1.33 6.96 7.37
CA SER A 186 -2.19 5.85 7.78
C SER A 186 -1.53 4.49 7.58
N GLN A 187 -0.81 4.32 6.46
CA GLN A 187 -0.03 3.14 6.15
C GLN A 187 1.09 2.90 7.17
N MET A 188 1.82 3.96 7.56
CA MET A 188 2.87 3.85 8.57
C MET A 188 2.29 3.44 9.92
N THR A 189 1.20 4.08 10.34
CA THR A 189 0.58 3.82 11.64
C THR A 189 0.02 2.42 11.75
N ILE A 190 -0.57 1.86 10.69
CA ILE A 190 -1.11 0.50 10.75
C ILE A 190 -0.01 -0.57 10.83
N GLU A 191 1.16 -0.35 10.21
CA GLU A 191 2.25 -1.33 10.19
C GLU A 191 3.02 -1.40 11.53
N ILE A 192 3.10 -0.29 12.28
CA ILE A 192 3.87 -0.23 13.55
C ILE A 192 3.48 -1.36 14.53
N PRO A 193 2.20 -1.59 14.88
CA PRO A 193 1.83 -2.67 15.80
C PRO A 193 2.20 -4.07 15.31
N TYR A 194 2.05 -4.34 14.01
CA TYR A 194 2.37 -5.65 13.43
C TYR A 194 3.88 -5.90 13.41
N ILE A 195 4.68 -4.92 12.99
CA ILE A 195 6.14 -5.02 13.00
C ILE A 195 6.65 -5.17 14.43
N PHE A 196 6.09 -4.43 15.38
CA PHE A 196 6.43 -4.56 16.79
C PHE A 196 6.16 -5.98 17.29
N PHE A 197 4.96 -6.52 17.03
CA PHE A 197 4.60 -7.88 17.43
C PHE A 197 5.51 -8.95 16.81
N LEU A 198 5.82 -8.84 15.51
CA LEU A 198 6.75 -9.74 14.83
C LEU A 198 8.16 -9.67 15.41
N THR A 199 8.62 -8.47 15.74
CA THR A 199 9.94 -8.24 16.36
C THR A 199 10.01 -8.88 17.75
N VAL A 200 8.95 -8.73 18.55
CA VAL A 200 8.85 -9.36 19.87
C VAL A 200 8.96 -10.88 19.77
N ILE A 201 8.22 -11.52 18.86
CA ILE A 201 8.30 -12.97 18.63
C ILE A 201 9.73 -13.39 18.26
N PHE A 202 10.34 -12.71 17.29
CA PHE A 202 11.68 -13.04 16.81
C PHE A 202 12.73 -12.92 17.91
N VAL A 203 12.71 -11.83 18.68
CA VAL A 203 13.65 -11.59 19.79
C VAL A 203 13.43 -12.61 20.91
N THR A 204 12.19 -12.94 21.24
CA THR A 204 11.87 -13.89 22.32
C THR A 204 12.44 -15.28 22.04
N ILE A 205 12.54 -15.68 20.76
CA ILE A 205 13.12 -16.96 20.35
C ILE A 205 14.64 -16.88 20.21
N THR A 206 15.15 -15.88 19.48
CA THR A 206 16.59 -15.79 19.15
C THR A 206 17.45 -15.42 20.35
N TYR A 207 16.99 -14.51 21.21
CA TYR A 207 17.76 -14.00 22.34
C TYR A 207 18.20 -15.10 23.33
N PRO A 208 17.29 -15.96 23.85
CA PRO A 208 17.71 -17.07 24.72
C PRO A 208 18.48 -18.16 23.96
N ALA A 209 18.18 -18.41 22.68
CA ALA A 209 18.86 -19.44 21.88
C ALA A 209 20.35 -19.12 21.67
N ILE A 210 20.68 -17.84 21.45
CA ILE A 210 22.06 -17.36 21.32
C ILE A 210 22.79 -17.39 22.67
N GLY A 211 22.04 -17.37 23.77
CA GLY A 211 22.59 -17.41 25.13
C GLY A 211 22.97 -16.03 25.67
N PHE A 212 22.32 -14.96 25.19
CA PHE A 212 22.50 -13.63 25.75
C PHE A 212 21.95 -13.55 27.19
N TYR A 213 22.58 -12.70 28.01
CA TYR A 213 22.28 -12.57 29.42
C TYR A 213 21.03 -11.71 29.65
N TRP A 214 19.95 -12.28 30.18
CA TRP A 214 18.75 -11.54 30.60
C TRP A 214 19.12 -10.55 31.72
N SER A 215 19.38 -9.29 31.37
CA SER A 215 19.70 -8.26 32.36
C SER A 215 18.97 -6.96 32.06
N THR A 216 17.82 -6.78 32.70
CA THR A 216 17.11 -5.49 32.80
C THR A 216 17.97 -4.41 33.47
N TYR A 217 18.89 -4.81 34.35
CA TYR A 217 19.83 -3.94 35.06
C TYR A 217 20.76 -3.16 34.12
N LYS A 218 21.30 -3.79 33.06
CA LYS A 218 22.20 -3.10 32.12
C LYS A 218 21.48 -2.06 31.25
N VAL A 219 20.22 -2.29 30.92
CA VAL A 219 19.38 -1.33 30.16
C VAL A 219 19.09 -0.09 30.99
N ILE A 220 18.76 -0.28 32.27
CA ILE A 220 18.53 0.82 33.22
C ILE A 220 19.84 1.58 33.51
N TRP A 221 20.96 0.87 33.66
CA TRP A 221 22.28 1.47 33.89
C TRP A 221 22.77 2.30 32.69
N ALA A 222 22.54 1.84 31.45
CA ALA A 222 22.88 2.58 30.24
C ALA A 222 22.01 3.84 30.04
N TYR A 223 20.75 3.79 30.46
CA TYR A 223 19.83 4.93 30.44
C TYR A 223 20.16 5.96 31.54
N GLN A 224 20.56 5.51 32.73
CA GLN A 224 20.92 6.36 33.86
C GLN A 224 22.28 7.06 33.68
N ASN A 225 23.24 6.43 33.00
CA ASN A 225 24.60 6.96 32.86
C ASN A 225 24.87 7.70 31.53
N GLY A 226 23.81 8.14 30.84
CA GLY A 226 23.86 9.21 29.83
C GLY A 226 25.10 9.23 28.93
N GLY A 227 25.29 8.22 28.08
CA GLY A 227 26.29 8.28 27.02
C GLY A 227 26.82 6.92 26.59
N PHE A 228 26.77 6.67 25.28
CA PHE A 228 27.62 5.71 24.58
C PHE A 228 29.09 6.17 24.67
N GLY A 229 29.66 6.20 25.87
CA GLY A 229 31.06 6.47 26.12
C GLY A 229 31.85 5.16 26.09
N ALA A 230 32.94 5.14 25.31
CA ALA A 230 33.81 4.00 25.03
C ALA A 230 34.35 3.22 26.26
N ASN A 231 34.19 3.73 27.47
CA ASN A 231 34.65 3.08 28.71
C ASN A 231 33.68 2.00 29.23
N GLY A 232 32.43 1.96 28.77
CA GLY A 232 31.46 0.93 29.18
C GLY A 232 31.67 -0.44 28.53
N PHE A 233 32.33 -0.49 27.37
CA PHE A 233 32.63 -1.74 26.66
C PHE A 233 33.86 -2.46 27.25
N ALA A 234 34.86 -1.71 27.73
CA ALA A 234 36.05 -2.29 28.34
C ALA A 234 35.76 -3.03 29.66
N GLN A 235 34.75 -2.59 30.40
CA GLN A 235 34.36 -3.22 31.67
C GLN A 235 33.43 -4.44 31.49
N GLN A 236 33.07 -4.79 30.24
CA GLN A 236 32.34 -6.04 29.93
C GLN A 236 33.23 -7.19 29.46
N LEU A 237 34.55 -6.98 29.34
CA LEU A 237 35.54 -8.00 28.96
C LEU A 237 36.51 -8.38 30.09
N GLY A 238 36.26 -7.92 31.32
CA GLY A 238 37.07 -8.25 32.49
C GLY A 238 36.22 -8.75 33.64
N THR A 239 36.41 -10.04 33.94
CA THR A 239 35.83 -10.88 35.02
C THR A 239 34.36 -11.24 34.92
#